data_AF-A0A4R2CAM4-F1
#
_entry.id   AF-A0A4R2CAM4-F1
#
_cell.length_a   1.000
_cell.length_b   1.000
_cell.length_c   1.000
_cell.angle_alpha   90.00
_cell.angle_beta   90.00
_cell.angle_gamma   90.00
#
_symmetry.space_group_name_H-M   'P 1'
#
loop_
_entity.id
_entity.type
_entity.pdbx_description
1 polymer ?
#
loop_
_entity_poly.entity_id
_entity_poly.type
_entity_poly.pdbx_seq_one_letter_code
_entity_poly.pdbx_strand_id
1 'polypeptide(L)'
;MRLPSASPDYQFSFSAIVQWSPMLSGSRHAHLGSVAVDALLSRAKALTIGQQPTEEALNQHRLAALLGEPDLDERGHVRTWATKVCLKLSDADLKHLQVVTALHRKAQTSSLERQPEQEKRAYPRDEVLATPGSAAVWWLANNPGEVAKCVDLLGTLTRLSADLPVEALEDGRADDNGHAQLMLSE
;
A
#
# COMPACT_ATOMS: atom_id res chain seq x y z
N MET A 1 -28.67 -3.86 8.90
CA MET A 1 -28.60 -3.45 7.48
C MET A 1 -27.18 -3.65 6.98
N ARG A 2 -26.97 -3.69 5.65
CA ARG A 2 -25.63 -3.78 5.07
C ARG A 2 -25.18 -2.41 4.56
N LEU A 3 -23.94 -2.04 4.86
CA LEU A 3 -23.28 -0.84 4.37
C LEU A 3 -22.11 -1.23 3.45
N PRO A 4 -21.85 -0.44 2.40
CA PRO A 4 -20.71 -0.68 1.52
C PRO A 4 -19.39 -0.48 2.30
N SER A 5 -18.31 -1.07 1.78
CA SER A 5 -16.95 -0.80 2.26
C SER A 5 -16.08 -0.29 1.11
N ALA A 6 -14.84 0.09 1.39
CA ALA A 6 -13.87 0.46 0.34
C ALA A 6 -13.49 -0.69 -0.59
N SER A 7 -13.73 -1.94 -0.18
CA SER A 7 -13.53 -3.11 -1.02
C SER A 7 -14.88 -3.66 -1.47
N PRO A 8 -15.09 -3.88 -2.79
CA PRO A 8 -16.37 -4.33 -3.33
C PRO A 8 -16.77 -5.73 -2.82
N ASP A 9 -15.79 -6.53 -2.38
CA ASP A 9 -15.99 -7.90 -1.93
C ASP A 9 -16.49 -7.99 -0.48
N TYR A 10 -16.47 -6.88 0.27
CA TYR A 10 -16.81 -6.86 1.69
C TYR A 10 -17.90 -5.84 2.00
N GLN A 11 -18.81 -6.22 2.90
CA GLN A 11 -19.90 -5.36 3.37
C GLN A 11 -19.93 -5.34 4.89
N PHE A 12 -20.20 -4.17 5.47
CA PHE A 12 -20.38 -4.04 6.91
C PHE A 12 -21.83 -4.35 7.31
N SER A 13 -22.00 -5.12 8.37
CA SER A 13 -23.24 -5.26 9.12
C SER A 13 -23.40 -4.10 10.10
N PHE A 14 -24.43 -3.28 9.86
CA PHE A 14 -24.75 -2.09 10.63
C PHE A 14 -26.04 -2.25 11.43
N SER A 15 -26.01 -1.82 12.69
CA SER A 15 -27.19 -1.62 13.53
C SER A 15 -27.03 -0.39 14.43
N ALA A 16 -28.13 0.31 14.67
CA ALA A 16 -28.17 1.49 15.53
C ALA A 16 -29.60 1.75 16.03
N ILE A 17 -29.73 2.47 17.13
CA ILE A 17 -31.00 3.03 17.59
C ILE A 17 -31.09 4.48 17.12
N VAL A 18 -32.02 4.73 16.20
CA VAL A 18 -32.24 6.07 15.63
C VAL A 18 -33.09 6.91 16.59
N GLN A 19 -32.59 8.09 16.93
CA GLN A 19 -33.30 9.11 17.67
C GLN A 19 -33.49 10.34 16.77
N TRP A 20 -34.66 10.96 16.88
CA TRP A 20 -34.99 12.09 16.03
C TRP A 20 -35.93 13.07 16.73
N SER A 21 -35.87 14.33 16.32
CA SER A 21 -36.80 15.37 16.74
C SER A 21 -37.21 16.24 15.54
N PRO A 22 -38.51 16.60 15.42
CA PRO A 22 -38.97 17.47 14.35
C PRO A 22 -38.43 18.90 14.57
N MET A 23 -38.03 19.58 13.49
CA MET A 23 -37.88 21.03 13.53
C MET A 23 -39.24 21.69 13.34
N LEU A 24 -39.43 22.83 14.03
CA LEU A 24 -40.67 23.64 14.03
C LEU A 24 -41.06 24.19 12.64
N SER A 25 -40.23 23.97 11.62
CA SER A 25 -40.41 24.37 10.24
C SER A 25 -41.43 23.49 9.51
N GLY A 26 -42.73 23.67 9.83
CA GLY A 26 -43.88 23.41 8.96
C GLY A 26 -43.86 22.11 8.12
N SER A 27 -43.26 21.04 8.63
CA SER A 27 -42.84 19.90 7.82
C SER A 27 -44.05 19.03 7.48
N ARG A 28 -44.44 19.04 6.20
CA ARG A 28 -45.61 18.31 5.65
C ARG A 28 -45.27 16.88 5.24
N HIS A 29 -44.26 16.26 5.87
CA HIS A 29 -43.91 14.88 5.55
C HIS A 29 -44.73 13.92 6.40
N ALA A 30 -45.47 13.03 5.74
CA ALA A 30 -46.40 12.11 6.40
C ALA A 30 -45.72 11.17 7.42
N HIS A 31 -44.42 10.91 7.24
CA HIS A 31 -43.63 10.03 8.12
C HIS A 31 -42.24 10.61 8.40
N LEU A 32 -42.13 11.51 9.38
CA LEU A 32 -40.85 12.09 9.78
C LEU A 32 -39.82 11.05 10.27
N GLY A 33 -40.29 9.93 10.82
CA GLY A 33 -39.42 8.81 11.21
C GLY A 33 -38.73 8.12 10.03
N SER A 34 -39.36 8.00 8.86
CA SER A 34 -38.69 7.40 7.69
C SER A 34 -37.66 8.36 7.10
N VAL A 35 -37.94 9.67 7.14
CA VAL A 35 -36.96 10.71 6.76
C VAL A 35 -35.75 10.64 7.69
N ALA A 36 -35.97 10.43 8.99
CA ALA A 36 -34.87 10.31 9.94
C ALA A 36 -33.96 9.11 9.66
N VAL A 37 -34.56 7.95 9.37
CA VAL A 37 -33.81 6.74 9.03
C VAL A 37 -33.03 6.91 7.73
N ASP A 38 -33.65 7.50 6.71
CA ASP A 38 -33.01 7.71 5.41
C ASP A 38 -31.82 8.69 5.48
N ALA A 39 -31.98 9.80 6.21
CA ALA A 39 -30.90 10.75 6.46
C ALA A 39 -29.73 10.08 7.21
N LEU A 40 -30.04 9.28 8.24
CA LEU A 40 -29.02 8.58 9.02
C LEU A 40 -28.29 7.51 8.19
N LEU A 41 -29.01 6.76 7.35
CA LEU A 41 -28.42 5.76 6.46
C LEU A 41 -27.56 6.40 5.37
N SER A 42 -27.98 7.54 4.84
CA SER A 42 -27.21 8.28 3.83
C SER A 42 -25.88 8.76 4.41
N ARG A 43 -25.89 9.33 5.63
CA ARG A 43 -24.67 9.69 6.37
C ARG A 43 -23.77 8.47 6.63
N ALA A 44 -24.36 7.36 7.06
CA ALA A 44 -23.60 6.13 7.33
C ALA A 44 -22.96 5.54 6.07
N LYS A 45 -23.67 5.55 4.94
CA LYS A 45 -23.15 5.10 3.63
C LYS A 45 -22.01 6.00 3.15
N ALA A 46 -22.18 7.32 3.23
CA ALA A 46 -21.17 8.27 2.79
C ALA A 46 -19.81 8.04 3.49
N LEU A 47 -19.83 7.72 4.79
CA LEU A 47 -18.61 7.41 5.53
C LEU A 47 -18.03 6.03 5.18
N THR A 48 -18.88 5.01 5.09
CA THR A 48 -18.43 3.60 4.98
C THR A 48 -17.87 3.23 3.61
N ILE A 49 -18.23 3.94 2.53
CA ILE A 49 -17.66 3.74 1.18
C ILE A 49 -16.13 3.89 1.15
N GLY A 50 -15.55 4.78 1.97
CA GLY A 50 -14.10 4.99 2.01
C GLY A 50 -13.38 4.14 3.06
N GLN A 51 -14.09 3.32 3.83
CA GLN A 51 -13.54 2.61 4.98
C GLN A 51 -13.00 1.23 4.62
N GLN A 52 -11.74 0.98 5.00
CA GLN A 52 -11.12 -0.33 4.79
C GLN A 52 -11.72 -1.38 5.74
N PRO A 53 -12.12 -2.57 5.25
CA PRO A 53 -12.65 -3.66 6.08
C PRO A 53 -11.72 -4.11 7.21
N THR A 54 -10.40 -3.96 7.02
CA THR A 54 -9.35 -4.36 7.98
C THR A 54 -9.39 -3.54 9.27
N GLU A 55 -9.91 -2.31 9.24
CA GLU A 55 -9.92 -1.36 10.36
C GLU A 55 -11.27 -1.34 11.11
N GLU A 56 -11.92 -2.49 11.30
CA GLU A 56 -13.28 -2.61 11.87
C GLU A 56 -13.50 -1.78 13.14
N ALA A 57 -12.62 -1.92 14.14
CA ALA A 57 -12.76 -1.21 15.42
C ALA A 57 -12.70 0.32 15.23
N LEU A 58 -11.77 0.81 14.39
CA LEU A 58 -11.63 2.23 14.11
C LEU A 58 -12.84 2.77 13.34
N ASN A 59 -13.33 2.00 12.36
CA ASN A 59 -14.51 2.32 11.58
C ASN A 59 -15.76 2.39 12.47
N GLN A 60 -15.91 1.46 13.42
CA GLN A 60 -17.00 1.49 14.41
C GLN A 60 -16.94 2.77 15.24
N HIS A 61 -15.78 3.13 15.78
CA HIS A 61 -15.65 4.36 16.59
C HIS A 61 -15.92 5.62 15.78
N ARG A 62 -15.39 5.71 14.55
CA ARG A 62 -15.64 6.84 13.64
C ARG A 62 -17.11 6.97 13.29
N LEU A 63 -17.78 5.86 12.98
CA LEU A 63 -19.21 5.87 12.66
C LEU A 63 -20.05 6.24 13.87
N ALA A 64 -19.71 5.74 15.06
CA ALA A 64 -20.39 6.09 16.30
C ALA A 64 -20.23 7.57 16.65
N ALA A 65 -19.05 8.15 16.44
CA ALA A 65 -18.81 9.58 16.63
C ALA A 65 -19.65 10.42 15.65
N LEU A 66 -19.62 10.08 14.36
CA LEU A 66 -20.35 10.81 13.32
C LEU A 66 -21.86 10.76 13.52
N LEU A 67 -22.41 9.56 13.79
CA LEU A 67 -23.85 9.40 13.96
C LEU A 67 -24.34 9.82 15.35
N GLY A 68 -23.45 9.92 16.34
CA GLY A 68 -23.78 10.41 17.68
C GLY A 68 -24.04 11.92 17.73
N GLU A 69 -23.55 12.67 16.74
CA GLU A 69 -23.80 14.10 16.61
C GLU A 69 -25.17 14.37 15.94
N PRO A 70 -26.05 15.15 16.58
CA PRO A 70 -27.33 15.55 16.01
C PRO A 70 -27.14 16.41 14.76
N ASP A 71 -27.65 15.91 13.63
CA ASP A 71 -27.54 16.57 12.33
C ASP A 71 -28.91 16.70 11.68
N LEU A 72 -29.06 17.68 10.80
CA LEU A 72 -30.29 17.93 10.08
C LEU A 72 -30.36 17.08 8.81
N ASP A 73 -31.55 16.67 8.43
CA ASP A 73 -31.79 16.15 7.08
C ASP A 73 -31.56 17.25 6.04
N GLU A 74 -31.31 16.84 4.78
CA GLU A 74 -31.05 17.76 3.66
C GLU A 74 -32.15 18.81 3.48
N ARG A 75 -33.37 18.52 3.93
CA ARG A 75 -34.55 19.39 3.81
C ARG A 75 -34.83 20.21 5.07
N GLY A 76 -34.06 20.04 6.16
CA GLY A 76 -34.21 20.79 7.42
C GLY A 76 -35.53 20.53 8.16
N HIS A 77 -36.15 19.38 7.95
CA HIS A 77 -37.38 18.96 8.61
C HIS A 77 -37.15 18.23 9.94
N VAL A 78 -36.06 17.46 10.05
CA VAL A 78 -35.83 16.55 11.18
C VAL A 78 -34.37 16.60 11.60
N ARG A 79 -34.14 16.74 12.91
CA ARG A 79 -32.83 16.51 13.51
C ARG A 79 -32.70 15.04 13.88
N THR A 80 -31.58 14.42 13.51
CA THR A 80 -31.36 12.98 13.60
C THR A 80 -30.02 12.66 14.23
N TRP A 81 -29.99 11.64 15.09
CA TRP A 81 -28.77 11.07 15.64
C TRP A 81 -28.99 9.59 15.97
N ALA A 82 -27.93 8.87 16.26
CA ALA A 82 -27.99 7.48 16.68
C ALA A 82 -27.33 7.25 18.03
N THR A 83 -27.86 6.26 18.73
CA THR A 83 -27.24 5.66 19.91
C THR A 83 -27.04 4.17 19.68
N LYS A 84 -26.15 3.54 20.46
CA LYS A 84 -25.79 2.12 20.32
C LYS A 84 -25.43 1.73 18.89
N VAL A 85 -24.55 2.51 18.26
CA VAL A 85 -24.06 2.26 16.91
C VAL A 85 -23.10 1.06 16.93
N CYS A 86 -23.42 0.05 16.14
CA CYS A 86 -22.62 -1.13 15.92
C CYS A 86 -22.33 -1.28 14.43
N LEU A 87 -21.06 -1.45 14.10
CA LEU A 87 -20.58 -1.75 12.76
C LEU A 87 -19.65 -2.95 12.86
N LYS A 88 -19.95 -4.02 12.15
CA LYS A 88 -19.14 -5.25 12.17
C LYS A 88 -19.03 -5.86 10.78
N LEU A 89 -17.95 -6.60 10.50
CA LEU A 89 -17.95 -7.50 9.34
C LEU A 89 -18.69 -8.80 9.68
N SER A 90 -19.06 -9.58 8.67
CA SER A 90 -19.54 -10.94 8.94
C SER A 90 -18.38 -11.82 9.43
N ASP A 91 -18.67 -12.79 10.31
CA ASP A 91 -17.63 -13.71 10.82
C ASP A 91 -16.93 -14.49 9.70
N ALA A 92 -17.64 -14.77 8.61
CA ALA A 92 -17.07 -15.41 7.43
C ALA A 92 -16.07 -14.50 6.72
N ASP A 93 -16.41 -13.22 6.55
CA ASP A 93 -15.56 -12.23 5.91
C ASP A 93 -14.31 -11.90 6.73
N LEU A 94 -14.46 -11.80 8.07
CA LEU A 94 -13.32 -11.61 8.96
C LEU A 94 -12.33 -12.77 8.87
N LYS A 95 -12.83 -14.01 8.88
CA LYS A 95 -11.98 -15.20 8.72
C LYS A 95 -11.28 -15.18 7.36
N HIS A 96 -11.99 -14.83 6.30
CA HIS A 96 -11.41 -14.76 4.97
C HIS A 96 -10.30 -13.69 4.89
N LEU A 97 -10.54 -12.48 5.42
CA LEU A 97 -9.54 -11.41 5.49
C LEU A 97 -8.30 -11.84 6.27
N GLN A 98 -8.46 -12.55 7.39
CA GLN A 98 -7.34 -13.07 8.17
C GLN A 98 -6.51 -14.07 7.38
N VAL A 99 -7.16 -14.98 6.64
CA VAL A 99 -6.47 -15.95 5.77
C VAL A 99 -5.71 -15.25 4.66
N VAL A 100 -6.33 -14.30 3.95
CA VAL A 100 -5.68 -13.54 2.88
C VAL A 100 -4.49 -12.75 3.41
N THR A 101 -4.65 -12.08 4.55
CA THR A 101 -3.57 -11.32 5.20
C THR A 101 -2.41 -12.24 5.60
N ALA A 102 -2.70 -13.43 6.12
CA ALA A 102 -1.68 -14.41 6.48
C ALA A 102 -0.93 -14.92 5.25
N LEU A 103 -1.63 -15.20 4.15
CA LEU A 103 -1.00 -15.61 2.89
C LEU A 103 -0.11 -14.51 2.31
N HIS A 104 -0.57 -13.26 2.34
CA HIS A 104 0.22 -12.12 1.87
C HIS A 104 1.49 -11.95 2.70
N ARG A 105 1.39 -11.99 4.03
CA ARG A 105 2.56 -11.94 4.93
C ARG A 105 3.53 -13.07 4.64
N LYS A 106 3.04 -14.31 4.46
CA LYS A 106 3.88 -15.47 4.14
C LYS A 106 4.61 -15.28 2.81
N ALA A 107 3.91 -14.80 1.78
CA ALA A 107 4.51 -14.52 0.48
C ALA A 107 5.58 -13.43 0.57
N GLN A 108 5.34 -12.36 1.33
CA GLN A 108 6.31 -11.30 1.60
C GLN A 108 7.54 -11.85 2.33
N THR A 109 7.37 -12.65 3.38
CA THR A 109 8.48 -13.30 4.08
C THR A 109 9.30 -14.17 3.13
N SER A 110 8.67 -15.02 2.33
CA SER A 110 9.37 -15.85 1.35
C SER A 110 10.09 -15.03 0.27
N SER A 111 9.57 -13.87 -0.10
CA SER A 111 10.26 -12.94 -1.02
C SER A 111 11.50 -12.35 -0.38
N LEU A 112 11.37 -11.86 0.86
CA LEU A 112 12.48 -11.29 1.64
C LEU A 112 13.56 -12.33 1.96
N GLU A 113 13.21 -13.61 2.10
CA GLU A 113 14.17 -14.70 2.30
C GLU A 113 14.94 -15.06 1.02
N ARG A 114 14.30 -14.94 -0.16
CA ARG A 114 14.94 -15.24 -1.45
C ARG A 114 15.87 -14.13 -1.92
N GLN A 115 15.56 -12.88 -1.59
CA GLN A 115 16.37 -11.72 -1.96
C GLN A 115 17.85 -11.84 -1.54
N PRO A 116 18.21 -12.14 -0.27
CA PRO A 116 19.61 -12.29 0.13
C PRO A 116 20.30 -13.48 -0.53
N GLU A 117 19.57 -14.55 -0.85
CA GLU A 117 20.13 -15.69 -1.60
C GLU A 117 20.41 -15.32 -3.07
N GLN A 118 19.55 -14.48 -3.67
CA GLN A 118 19.77 -13.96 -5.02
C GLN A 118 20.90 -12.93 -5.05
N GLU A 119 20.93 -11.99 -4.12
CA GLU A 119 22.00 -10.99 -3.98
C GLU A 119 23.38 -11.64 -3.75
N LYS A 120 23.45 -12.72 -2.95
CA LYS A 120 24.68 -13.50 -2.77
C LYS A 120 25.18 -14.17 -4.05
N ARG A 121 24.29 -14.51 -4.98
CA ARG A 121 24.64 -15.13 -6.27
C ARG A 121 24.97 -14.08 -7.33
N ALA A 122 24.27 -12.95 -7.29
CA ALA A 122 24.47 -11.81 -8.17
C ALA A 122 25.79 -11.10 -7.87
N TYR A 123 26.11 -10.84 -6.60
CA TYR A 123 27.29 -10.07 -6.20
C TYR A 123 28.63 -10.60 -6.80
N PRO A 124 28.94 -11.92 -6.74
CA PRO A 124 30.14 -12.43 -7.38
C PRO A 124 30.14 -12.29 -8.91
N ARG A 125 28.96 -12.39 -9.54
CA ARG A 125 28.83 -12.31 -10.99
C ARG A 125 28.90 -10.88 -11.51
N ASP A 126 28.12 -10.00 -10.89
CA ASP A 126 27.81 -8.66 -11.39
C ASP A 126 28.78 -7.60 -10.87
N GLU A 127 29.44 -7.84 -9.73
CA GLU A 127 30.42 -6.90 -9.15
C GLU A 127 31.83 -7.47 -9.12
N VAL A 128 32.02 -8.69 -8.61
CA VAL A 128 33.38 -9.25 -8.43
C VAL A 128 33.98 -9.69 -9.77
N LEU A 129 33.30 -10.56 -10.51
CA LEU A 129 33.78 -11.14 -11.76
C LEU A 129 33.30 -10.38 -13.00
N ALA A 130 32.75 -9.17 -12.82
CA ALA A 130 32.27 -8.33 -13.92
C ALA A 130 33.39 -8.00 -14.91
N THR A 131 34.61 -7.81 -14.41
CA THR A 131 35.82 -7.58 -15.20
C THR A 131 37.04 -8.26 -14.56
N PRO A 132 38.10 -8.54 -15.33
CA PRO A 132 39.36 -9.02 -14.77
C PRO A 132 39.94 -8.07 -13.70
N GLY A 133 39.71 -6.76 -13.86
CA GLY A 133 40.15 -5.72 -12.94
C GLY A 133 39.39 -5.74 -11.61
N SER A 134 38.05 -5.84 -11.64
CA SER A 134 37.23 -5.94 -10.41
C SER A 134 37.55 -7.21 -9.63
N ALA A 135 37.80 -8.32 -10.33
CA ALA A 135 38.18 -9.59 -9.71
C ALA A 135 39.53 -9.49 -9.00
N ALA A 136 40.52 -8.83 -9.62
CA ALA A 136 41.82 -8.59 -9.03
C ALA A 136 41.75 -7.65 -7.81
N VAL A 137 40.97 -6.57 -7.89
CA VAL A 137 40.74 -5.63 -6.77
C VAL A 137 40.07 -6.33 -5.59
N TRP A 138 39.02 -7.12 -5.84
CA TRP A 138 38.34 -7.90 -4.81
C TRP A 138 39.28 -8.92 -4.14
N TRP A 139 40.09 -9.63 -4.94
CA TRP A 139 41.06 -10.58 -4.42
C TRP A 139 42.10 -9.90 -3.52
N LEU A 140 42.63 -8.74 -3.92
CA LEU A 140 43.58 -7.97 -3.12
C LEU A 140 42.96 -7.38 -1.85
N ALA A 141 41.70 -6.95 -1.90
CA ALA A 141 40.96 -6.47 -0.73
C ALA A 141 40.78 -7.57 0.33
N ASN A 142 40.57 -8.82 -0.11
CA ASN A 142 40.47 -9.99 0.77
C ASN A 142 41.82 -10.62 1.14
N ASN A 143 42.92 -10.30 0.44
CA ASN A 143 44.26 -10.84 0.66
C ASN A 143 45.30 -9.70 0.67
N PRO A 144 45.31 -8.86 1.72
CA PRO A 144 46.16 -7.67 1.77
C PRO A 144 47.65 -8.05 1.78
N GLY A 145 48.44 -7.35 0.96
CA GLY A 145 49.90 -7.55 0.86
C GLY A 145 50.34 -8.67 -0.08
N GLU A 146 49.42 -9.46 -0.65
CA GLU A 146 49.75 -10.57 -1.55
C GLU A 146 49.79 -10.19 -3.04
N VAL A 147 50.37 -9.03 -3.36
CA VAL A 147 50.33 -8.46 -4.74
C VAL A 147 50.96 -9.40 -5.78
N ALA A 148 52.10 -10.02 -5.46
CA ALA A 148 52.79 -10.92 -6.38
C ALA A 148 51.92 -12.13 -6.78
N LYS A 149 51.23 -12.75 -5.81
CA LYS A 149 50.30 -13.86 -6.07
C LYS A 149 49.06 -13.42 -6.85
N CYS A 150 48.57 -12.20 -6.64
CA CYS A 150 47.49 -11.66 -7.45
C CYS A 150 47.89 -11.58 -8.92
N VAL A 151 49.11 -11.08 -9.20
CA VAL A 151 49.67 -11.02 -10.55
C VAL A 151 49.77 -12.41 -11.18
N ASP A 152 50.22 -13.41 -10.42
CA ASP A 152 50.27 -14.80 -10.89
C ASP A 152 48.88 -15.37 -11.23
N LEU A 153 47.84 -14.94 -10.51
CA LEU A 153 46.46 -15.38 -10.71
C LEU A 153 45.69 -14.59 -11.78
N LEU A 154 46.25 -13.51 -12.34
CA LEU A 154 45.56 -12.63 -13.30
C LEU A 154 44.99 -13.38 -14.50
N GLY A 155 45.72 -14.37 -15.04
CA GLY A 155 45.23 -15.18 -16.16
C GLY A 155 43.98 -15.98 -15.82
N THR A 156 43.91 -16.54 -14.61
CA THR A 156 42.76 -17.29 -14.11
C THR A 156 41.56 -16.38 -13.86
N LEU A 157 41.78 -15.22 -13.22
CA LEU A 157 40.73 -14.23 -12.96
C LEU A 157 40.16 -13.66 -14.27
N THR A 158 41.02 -13.45 -15.27
CA THR A 158 40.61 -13.01 -16.61
C THR A 158 39.67 -14.02 -17.27
N ARG A 159 40.00 -15.31 -17.19
CA ARG A 159 39.18 -16.38 -17.75
C ARG A 159 37.83 -16.51 -17.03
N LEU A 160 37.84 -16.44 -15.70
CA LEU A 160 36.62 -16.49 -14.89
C LEU A 160 35.67 -15.31 -15.17
N SER A 161 36.22 -14.14 -15.52
CA SER A 161 35.43 -12.95 -15.87
C SER A 161 34.91 -13.00 -17.32
N ALA A 162 35.65 -13.65 -18.23
CA ALA A 162 35.28 -13.76 -19.65
C ALA A 162 34.19 -14.82 -19.93
N ASP A 163 34.13 -15.89 -19.13
CA ASP A 163 33.16 -16.98 -19.29
C ASP A 163 31.78 -16.64 -18.68
N LEU A 164 31.63 -15.49 -18.03
CA LEU A 164 30.34 -14.96 -17.57
C LEU A 164 29.79 -14.00 -18.61
N PRO A 165 28.63 -14.27 -19.24
CA PRO A 165 28.07 -13.34 -20.21
C PRO A 165 27.72 -12.03 -19.50
N VAL A 166 28.42 -10.98 -19.92
CA VAL A 166 28.10 -9.58 -19.62
C VAL A 166 26.89 -9.23 -20.47
N GLU A 167 25.69 -9.49 -19.97
CA GLU A 167 24.51 -8.80 -20.50
C GLU A 167 24.67 -7.34 -20.11
N ALA A 168 24.98 -6.53 -21.12
CA ALA A 168 25.36 -5.14 -21.03
C ALA A 168 24.35 -4.35 -20.17
N LEU A 169 24.82 -3.87 -19.01
CA LEU A 169 24.25 -2.74 -18.31
C LEU A 169 24.60 -1.46 -19.06
N GLU A 170 24.13 -1.33 -20.30
CA GLU A 170 24.01 -0.05 -20.99
C GLU A 170 22.53 0.27 -21.13
N ASP A 171 21.94 0.83 -20.08
CA ASP A 171 20.83 1.76 -20.26
C ASP A 171 20.74 2.69 -19.04
N GLY A 172 20.90 4.00 -19.28
CA GLY A 172 20.53 5.02 -18.29
C GLY A 172 21.56 6.09 -17.90
N ARG A 173 22.56 6.42 -18.72
CA ARG A 173 23.35 7.66 -18.50
C ARG A 173 23.78 8.41 -19.76
N ALA A 174 22.78 8.88 -20.51
CA ALA A 174 22.83 10.03 -21.41
C ALA A 174 21.36 10.54 -21.42
N ASP A 175 20.99 11.73 -20.97
CA ASP A 175 21.56 13.04 -21.27
C ASP A 175 21.34 14.00 -20.09
N ASP A 176 22.42 14.55 -19.56
CA ASP A 176 22.40 15.88 -18.98
C ASP A 176 23.72 16.53 -19.38
N ASN A 177 23.67 17.37 -20.42
CA ASN A 177 24.32 18.69 -20.45
C ASN A 177 24.45 19.21 -21.91
N GLY A 178 23.35 19.74 -22.46
CA GLY A 178 23.36 20.54 -23.69
C GLY A 178 23.57 22.02 -23.38
N HIS A 179 24.76 22.42 -22.90
CA HIS A 179 25.12 23.83 -22.83
C HIS A 179 25.46 24.39 -24.21
N ALA A 180 24.60 25.29 -24.66
CA ALA A 180 24.85 26.48 -25.48
C ALA A 180 26.26 26.67 -26.06
N GLN A 181 26.35 26.69 -27.39
CA GLN A 181 27.34 27.51 -28.10
C GLN A 181 26.76 28.12 -29.39
N LEU A 182 26.51 29.43 -29.28
CA LEU A 182 26.54 30.52 -30.28
C LEU A 182 26.77 30.18 -31.76
N MET A 183 25.85 30.62 -32.61
CA MET A 183 26.10 31.13 -33.97
C MET A 183 25.21 32.37 -34.20
N LEU A 184 25.87 33.51 -34.32
CA LEU A 184 25.38 34.76 -34.91
C LEU A 184 25.74 34.77 -36.42
N SER A 185 25.08 35.64 -37.19
CA SER A 185 25.19 35.98 -38.64
C SER A 185 24.29 35.12 -39.54
N GLU A 186 23.36 35.63 -40.35
CA GLU A 186 22.99 36.98 -40.82
C GLU A 186 21.46 37.15 -40.84
#